data_AF-A0A0H1R994-F1
#
_entry.id   AF-A0A0H1R994-F1
#
_cell.length_a   1.000
_cell.length_b   1.000
_cell.length_c   1.000
_cell.angle_alpha   90.00
_cell.angle_beta   90.00
_cell.angle_gamma   90.00
#
_symmetry.space_group_name_H-M   'P 1'
#
loop_
_entity.id
_entity.type
_entity.pdbx_description
1 polymer ?
#
loop_
_entity_poly.entity_id
_entity_poly.type
_entity_poly.pdbx_seq_one_letter_code
_entity_poly.pdbx_strand_id
1 'polypeptide(L)'
;MTAPTNAGAGAPKSTRRELAHRIAELTGEGMCAREIALALGMSRQRVMKIAAQYGVRLQPRGGSRRISGQFSGRDFAVLQALAAQAGCSPGAMLVRVARITLEEGQAVAARKLGRDALPRRRYTRRG
;
A
#
# COMPACT_ATOMS: atom_id res chain seq x y z
N MET A 1 -38.40 -30.98 5.13
CA MET A 1 -38.21 -29.51 5.01
C MET A 1 -37.31 -29.06 6.16
N THR A 2 -36.01 -29.02 5.93
CA THR A 2 -35.00 -28.62 6.92
C THR A 2 -34.61 -27.16 6.70
N ALA A 3 -34.80 -26.33 7.71
CA ALA A 3 -34.43 -24.91 7.68
C ALA A 3 -32.90 -24.76 7.69
N PRO A 4 -32.32 -23.78 6.97
CA PRO A 4 -30.89 -23.51 7.03
C PRO A 4 -30.53 -22.88 8.38
N THR A 5 -29.74 -23.61 9.16
CA THR A 5 -29.11 -23.14 10.39
C THR A 5 -28.06 -22.08 10.02
N ASN A 6 -28.38 -20.81 10.23
CA ASN A 6 -27.41 -19.70 10.15
C ASN A 6 -26.41 -19.84 11.30
N ALA A 7 -25.32 -20.58 11.05
CA ALA A 7 -24.13 -20.59 11.88
C ALA A 7 -23.40 -19.24 11.74
N GLY A 8 -23.95 -18.20 12.36
CA GLY A 8 -23.30 -16.92 12.54
C GLY A 8 -22.16 -17.09 13.54
N ALA A 9 -21.02 -17.59 13.06
CA ALA A 9 -19.76 -17.56 13.81
C ALA A 9 -19.42 -16.08 14.08
N GLY A 10 -19.75 -15.62 15.28
CA GLY A 10 -19.49 -14.27 15.74
C GLY A 10 -17.99 -14.01 15.76
N ALA A 11 -17.47 -13.44 14.68
CA ALA A 11 -16.10 -12.94 14.65
C ALA A 11 -15.87 -12.06 15.90
N PRO A 12 -14.76 -12.25 16.63
CA PRO A 12 -14.50 -11.51 17.85
C PRO A 12 -14.61 -10.01 17.56
N LYS A 13 -15.45 -9.31 18.33
CA LYS A 13 -15.65 -7.86 18.21
C LYS A 13 -14.33 -7.17 18.58
N SER A 14 -13.52 -6.84 17.58
CA SER A 14 -12.30 -6.07 17.76
C SER A 14 -12.55 -4.82 18.61
N THR A 15 -11.66 -4.56 19.57
CA THR A 15 -11.81 -3.40 20.44
C THR A 15 -11.58 -2.11 19.66
N ARG A 16 -12.14 -0.98 20.13
CA ARG A 16 -11.89 0.32 19.46
C ARG A 16 -10.41 0.69 19.40
N ARG A 17 -9.62 0.26 20.39
CA ARG A 17 -8.17 0.48 20.45
C ARG A 17 -7.43 -0.34 19.38
N GLU A 18 -7.78 -1.61 19.20
CA GLU A 18 -7.23 -2.44 18.11
C GLU A 18 -7.56 -1.85 16.74
N LEU A 19 -8.81 -1.40 16.56
CA LEU A 19 -9.21 -0.72 15.33
C LEU A 19 -8.41 0.56 15.10
N ALA A 20 -8.14 1.35 16.14
CA ALA A 20 -7.31 2.56 16.02
C ALA A 20 -5.87 2.23 15.58
N HIS A 21 -5.26 1.17 16.14
CA HIS A 21 -3.95 0.69 15.70
C HIS A 21 -3.95 0.28 14.22
N ARG A 22 -4.93 -0.52 13.80
CA ARG A 22 -5.07 -0.91 12.38
C ARG A 22 -5.29 0.28 11.45
N ILE A 23 -6.09 1.27 11.87
CA ILE A 23 -6.28 2.51 11.10
C ILE A 23 -4.94 3.26 10.96
N ALA A 24 -4.13 3.33 12.02
CA ALA A 24 -2.82 3.98 11.98
C ALA A 24 -1.84 3.27 11.05
N GLU A 25 -1.78 1.93 11.07
CA GLU A 25 -0.97 1.12 10.16
C GLU A 25 -1.33 1.38 8.69
N LEU A 26 -2.62 1.24 8.34
CA LEU A 26 -3.10 1.46 6.98
C LEU A 26 -2.90 2.91 6.52
N THR A 27 -3.00 3.86 7.43
CA THR A 27 -2.68 5.28 7.15
C THR A 27 -1.19 5.47 6.86
N GLY A 28 -0.33 4.74 7.57
CA GLY A 28 1.12 4.69 7.32
C GLY A 28 1.48 4.12 5.95
N GLU A 29 0.67 3.18 5.45
CA GLU A 29 0.75 2.67 4.07
C GLU A 29 0.22 3.65 3.01
N GLY A 30 -0.29 4.81 3.44
CA GLY A 30 -0.81 5.85 2.56
C GLY A 30 -2.29 5.69 2.19
N MET A 31 -3.05 4.82 2.87
CA MET A 31 -4.48 4.69 2.63
C MET A 31 -5.26 5.92 3.10
N CYS A 32 -6.22 6.37 2.30
CA CYS A 32 -7.21 7.35 2.73
C CYS A 32 -8.37 6.68 3.50
N ALA A 33 -9.17 7.49 4.19
CA ALA A 33 -10.28 7.01 5.02
C ALA A 33 -11.28 6.08 4.30
N ARG A 34 -11.48 6.28 2.99
CA ARG A 34 -12.38 5.44 2.16
C ARG A 34 -11.79 4.05 1.92
N GLU A 35 -10.50 3.96 1.64
CA GLU A 35 -9.81 2.67 1.43
C GLU A 35 -9.74 1.90 2.74
N ILE A 36 -9.44 2.57 3.85
CA ILE A 36 -9.43 1.98 5.19
C ILE A 36 -10.81 1.41 5.55
N ALA A 37 -11.88 2.14 5.24
CA ALA A 37 -13.25 1.70 5.45
C ALA A 37 -13.56 0.39 4.70
N LEU A 38 -13.13 0.30 3.43
CA LEU A 38 -13.28 -0.92 2.63
C LEU A 38 -12.44 -2.08 3.19
N ALA A 39 -11.17 -1.81 3.55
CA ALA A 39 -10.25 -2.82 4.07
C ALA A 39 -10.72 -3.41 5.41
N LEU A 40 -11.34 -2.60 6.26
CA LEU A 40 -11.81 -3.01 7.59
C LEU A 40 -13.29 -3.39 7.63
N GLY A 41 -13.99 -3.37 6.49
CA GLY A 41 -15.42 -3.71 6.42
C GLY A 41 -16.31 -2.82 7.29
N MET A 42 -16.04 -1.51 7.35
CA MET A 42 -16.82 -0.56 8.17
C MET A 42 -17.10 0.75 7.46
N SER A 43 -18.00 1.58 8.01
CA SER A 43 -18.33 2.87 7.41
C SER A 43 -17.17 3.87 7.54
N ARG A 44 -17.02 4.73 6.52
CA ARG A 44 -16.04 5.84 6.54
C ARG A 44 -16.22 6.76 7.76
N GLN A 45 -17.47 7.05 8.14
CA GLN A 45 -17.76 7.86 9.33
C GLN A 45 -17.22 7.21 10.60
N ARG A 46 -17.34 5.88 10.73
CA ARG A 46 -16.79 5.13 11.87
C ARG A 46 -15.27 5.20 11.90
N VAL A 47 -14.59 5.06 10.76
CA VAL A 47 -13.13 5.25 10.65
C VAL A 47 -12.73 6.64 11.11
N MET A 48 -13.39 7.70 10.61
CA MET A 48 -13.08 9.08 10.99
C MET A 48 -13.28 9.33 12.49
N LYS A 49 -14.37 8.81 13.07
CA LYS A 49 -14.64 8.94 14.51
C LYS A 49 -13.56 8.28 15.36
N ILE A 50 -13.14 7.06 15.01
CA ILE A 50 -12.07 6.36 15.72
C ILE A 50 -10.73 7.10 15.54
N ALA A 51 -10.39 7.51 14.31
CA ALA A 51 -9.16 8.22 14.05
C ALA A 51 -9.06 9.53 14.86
N ALA A 52 -10.15 10.32 14.90
CA ALA A 52 -10.21 11.54 15.69
C ALA A 52 -10.07 11.25 17.20
N GLN A 53 -10.75 10.23 17.71
CA GLN A 53 -10.70 9.85 19.13
C GLN A 53 -9.29 9.46 19.60
N TYR A 54 -8.48 8.85 18.73
CA TYR A 54 -7.13 8.36 19.04
C TYR A 54 -6.00 9.19 18.41
N GLY A 55 -6.30 10.37 17.85
CA GLY A 55 -5.29 11.28 17.30
C GLY A 55 -4.59 10.78 16.03
N VAL A 56 -5.20 9.85 15.28
CA VAL A 56 -4.63 9.32 14.03
C VAL A 56 -4.88 10.30 12.89
N ARG A 57 -3.80 10.84 12.30
CA ARG A 57 -3.88 11.75 11.15
C ARG A 57 -4.08 10.98 9.84
N LEU A 58 -5.32 10.92 9.38
CA LEU A 58 -5.69 10.26 8.12
C LEU A 58 -5.09 10.97 6.89
N GLN A 59 -4.79 10.19 5.85
CA GLN A 59 -4.34 10.73 4.57
C GLN A 59 -5.48 11.46 3.83
N PRO A 60 -5.17 12.52 3.05
CA PRO A 60 -6.14 13.21 2.22
C PRO A 60 -6.71 12.28 1.12
N ARG A 61 -7.82 12.71 0.51
CA ARG A 61 -8.49 11.96 -0.57
C ARG A 61 -7.57 11.87 -1.80
N GLY A 62 -7.46 10.68 -2.39
CA GLY A 62 -6.48 10.40 -3.46
C GLY A 62 -5.08 10.09 -2.91
N GLY A 63 -5.04 9.47 -1.72
CA GLY A 63 -3.84 9.27 -0.90
C GLY A 63 -2.60 8.85 -1.68
N SER A 64 -1.45 9.39 -1.30
CA SER A 64 -0.16 8.93 -1.78
C SER A 64 0.25 7.68 -1.01
N ARG A 65 0.46 6.57 -1.72
CA ARG A 65 1.07 5.36 -1.14
C ARG A 65 2.55 5.61 -0.91
N ARG A 66 3.04 5.34 0.30
CA ARG A 66 4.47 5.37 0.57
C ARG A 66 5.06 4.01 0.24
N ILE A 67 5.93 3.98 -0.75
CA ILE A 67 6.73 2.80 -1.07
C ILE A 67 8.15 3.10 -0.62
N SER A 68 8.77 2.15 0.08
CA SER A 68 10.17 2.23 0.48
C SER A 68 10.90 0.98 0.00
N GLY A 69 12.18 1.14 -0.31
CA GLY A 69 13.05 0.08 -0.79
C GLY A 69 14.51 0.50 -0.67
N GLN A 70 15.41 -0.48 -0.76
CA GLN A 70 16.84 -0.23 -0.79
C GLN A 70 17.34 -0.39 -2.23
N PHE A 71 18.19 0.52 -2.66
CA PHE A 71 18.86 0.45 -3.95
C PHE A 71 20.30 -0.01 -3.74
N SER A 72 20.84 -0.75 -4.71
CA SER A 72 22.28 -0.93 -4.76
C SER A 72 22.96 0.43 -4.99
N GLY A 73 24.21 0.59 -4.56
CA GLY A 73 24.95 1.85 -4.78
C GLY A 73 25.02 2.24 -6.25
N ARG A 74 25.13 1.25 -7.15
CA ARG A 74 25.13 1.44 -8.60
C ARG A 74 23.78 1.99 -9.11
N ASP A 75 22.67 1.37 -8.73
CA ASP A 75 21.34 1.78 -9.20
C ASP A 75 20.98 3.17 -8.67
N PHE A 76 21.37 3.47 -7.43
CA PHE A 76 21.17 4.79 -6.85
C PHE A 76 21.97 5.87 -7.56
N ALA A 77 23.21 5.58 -7.98
CA ALA A 77 24.02 6.53 -8.75
C ALA A 77 23.39 6.87 -10.11
N VAL A 78 22.82 5.88 -10.81
CA VAL A 78 22.07 6.11 -12.06
C VAL A 78 20.86 7.01 -11.81
N LEU A 79 20.07 6.70 -10.78
CA LEU A 79 18.91 7.51 -10.41
C LEU A 79 19.30 8.95 -10.05
N GLN A 80 20.41 9.13 -9.32
CA GLN A 80 20.93 10.43 -8.93
C GLN A 80 21.38 11.25 -10.14
N ALA A 81 22.06 10.64 -11.12
CA ALA A 81 22.47 11.32 -12.35
C ALA A 81 21.27 11.81 -13.16
N LEU A 82 20.24 10.97 -13.33
CA LEU A 82 18.99 11.37 -13.99
C LEU A 82 18.30 12.52 -13.25
N ALA A 83 18.22 12.43 -11.92
CA ALA A 83 17.61 13.46 -11.08
C ALA A 83 18.34 14.81 -11.20
N ALA A 84 19.68 14.79 -11.20
CA ALA A 84 20.51 15.97 -11.39
C ALA A 84 20.28 16.61 -12.77
N GLN A 85 20.26 15.81 -13.84
CA GLN A 85 19.98 16.30 -15.19
C GLN A 85 18.59 16.93 -15.32
N ALA A 86 17.60 16.41 -14.61
CA ALA A 86 16.23 16.90 -14.63
C ALA A 86 15.92 17.99 -13.57
N GLY A 87 16.91 18.40 -12.77
CA GLY A 87 16.76 19.42 -11.73
C GLY A 87 15.76 19.04 -10.62
N CYS A 88 15.72 17.77 -10.21
CA CYS A 88 14.80 17.32 -9.15
C CYS A 88 15.48 16.37 -8.15
N SER A 89 14.77 16.00 -7.07
CA SER A 89 15.30 15.04 -6.09
C SER A 89 15.25 13.59 -6.63
N PRO A 90 16.12 12.67 -6.16
CA PRO A 90 16.06 11.26 -6.55
C PRO A 90 14.71 10.61 -6.30
N GLY A 91 14.04 10.96 -5.20
CA GLY A 91 12.69 10.47 -4.90
C GLY A 91 11.64 10.94 -5.91
N ALA A 92 11.70 12.22 -6.33
CA ALA A 92 10.82 12.73 -7.37
C ALA A 92 11.10 12.06 -8.73
N MET A 93 12.37 11.82 -9.05
CA MET A 93 12.77 11.09 -10.25
C MET A 93 12.25 9.65 -10.24
N LEU A 94 12.34 8.94 -9.10
CA LEU A 94 11.81 7.58 -8.96
C LEU A 94 10.32 7.53 -9.26
N VAL A 95 9.54 8.50 -8.76
CA VAL A 95 8.11 8.61 -9.06
C VAL A 95 7.86 8.84 -10.56
N ARG A 96 8.69 9.63 -11.25
CA ARG A 96 8.59 9.83 -12.70
C ARG A 96 8.87 8.55 -13.47
N VAL A 97 9.93 7.82 -13.13
CA VAL A 97 10.27 6.53 -13.75
C VAL A 97 9.14 5.52 -13.55
N ALA A 98 8.61 5.43 -12.33
CA ALA A 98 7.48 4.55 -12.02
C ALA A 98 6.24 4.93 -12.85
N ARG A 99 5.92 6.22 -12.95
CA ARG A 99 4.80 6.72 -13.76
C ARG A 99 4.94 6.35 -15.22
N ILE A 100 6.08 6.64 -15.85
CA ILE A 100 6.35 6.28 -17.26
C ILE A 100 6.16 4.78 -17.48
N THR A 101 6.62 3.96 -16.54
CA THR A 101 6.48 2.50 -16.63
C THR A 101 5.02 2.05 -16.51
N LEU A 102 4.22 2.72 -15.67
CA LEU A 102 2.84 2.33 -15.37
C LEU A 102 1.80 2.90 -16.36
N GLU A 103 2.05 4.06 -16.96
CA GLU A 103 1.13 4.72 -17.91
C GLU A 103 0.91 3.91 -19.19
N GLU A 104 1.89 3.11 -19.60
CA GLU A 104 1.77 2.18 -20.74
C GLU A 104 0.90 0.94 -20.42
N GLY A 105 0.43 0.81 -19.18
CA GLY A 105 -0.39 -0.29 -18.72
C GLY A 105 0.40 -1.48 -18.17
N GLN A 106 -0.29 -2.29 -17.36
CA GLN A 106 0.33 -3.39 -16.60
C GLN A 106 1.07 -4.40 -17.49
N ALA A 107 0.53 -4.73 -18.66
CA ALA A 107 1.13 -5.70 -19.56
C ALA A 107 2.48 -5.23 -20.13
N VAL A 108 2.61 -3.93 -20.44
CA VAL A 108 3.84 -3.36 -20.97
C VAL A 108 4.87 -3.19 -19.86
N ALA A 109 4.44 -2.72 -18.68
CA ALA A 109 5.27 -2.66 -17.48
C ALA A 109 5.88 -4.04 -17.16
N ALA A 110 5.06 -5.10 -17.16
CA ALA A 110 5.51 -6.46 -16.91
C ALA A 110 6.53 -6.93 -17.95
N ARG A 111 6.33 -6.58 -19.23
CA ARG A 111 7.29 -6.91 -20.30
C ARG A 111 8.63 -6.20 -20.11
N LYS A 112 8.62 -4.92 -19.74
CA LYS A 112 9.85 -4.14 -19.46
C LYS A 112 10.62 -4.68 -18.25
N LEU A 113 9.90 -5.07 -17.21
CA LEU A 113 10.47 -5.67 -15.99
C LEU A 113 10.96 -7.11 -16.20
N GLY A 114 10.48 -7.81 -17.23
CA GLY A 114 10.96 -9.15 -17.58
C GLY A 114 10.77 -10.16 -16.43
N ARG A 115 11.87 -10.81 -16.01
CA ARG A 115 11.84 -11.81 -14.93
C ARG A 115 11.50 -11.22 -13.56
N ASP A 116 11.75 -9.93 -13.35
CA ASP A 116 11.45 -9.27 -12.08
C ASP A 116 9.96 -8.99 -11.89
N ALA A 117 9.15 -9.08 -12.95
CA ALA A 117 7.68 -9.02 -12.84
C ALA A 117 7.05 -10.34 -12.35
N LEU A 118 7.81 -11.44 -12.37
CA LEU A 118 7.30 -12.75 -11.97
C LEU A 118 7.54 -12.97 -10.47
N PRO A 119 6.64 -13.68 -9.76
CA PRO A 119 6.87 -14.04 -8.38
C PRO A 119 8.16 -14.86 -8.28
N ARG A 120 9.12 -14.37 -7.47
CA ARG A 120 10.33 -15.15 -7.17
C ARG A 120 9.90 -16.48 -6.59
N ARG A 121 10.31 -17.60 -7.20
CA ARG A 121 10.07 -18.94 -6.67
C ARG A 121 10.47 -18.92 -5.19
N ARG A 122 9.55 -19.32 -4.30
CA ARG A 122 9.83 -19.38 -2.86
C ARG A 122 11.10 -20.21 -2.68
N TYR A 123 12.09 -19.63 -2.01
CA TYR A 123 13.32 -20.34 -1.69
C TYR A 123 12.97 -21.45 -0.69
N THR A 124 12.80 -22.69 -1.18
CA THR A 124 12.71 -23.87 -0.33
C THR A 124 14.14 -24.18 0.12
N ARG A 125 14.50 -23.77 1.34
CA ARG A 125 15.76 -24.14 1.96
C ARG A 125 15.76 -25.67 2.06
N ARG A 126 16.60 -26.36 1.26
CA ARG A 126 16.85 -27.80 1.47
C ARG A 126 17.47 -27.94 2.85
N GLY A 127 16.72 -28.56 3.76
CA GLY A 127 17.23 -29.10 5.01
C GLY A 127 18.04 -30.36 4.73
#